data_AF-A0A958LGJ3-F1
#
_entry.id   AF-A0A958LGJ3-F1
#
_cell.length_a   1.000
_cell.length_b   1.000
_cell.length_c   1.000
_cell.angle_alpha   90.00
_cell.angle_beta   90.00
_cell.angle_gamma   90.00
#
_symmetry.space_group_name_H-M   'P 1'
#
loop_
_entity.id
_entity.type
_entity.pdbx_description
1 polymer ?
#
loop_
_entity_poly.entity_id
_entity_poly.type
_entity_poly.pdbx_seq_one_letter_code
_entity_poly.pdbx_strand_id
1 'polypeptide(L)'
;MARRRLRQATARRLGIHENAQNCLYLDRFSPTSTIIDVGCADDADFSRFMIEAYGLRSFGVDPTRKHASALRALEASLEGNFQYVPLAVSDTVGQITFSESVHHVSGSLCPSHRNLASGDSVSYPVDSVTLGELLRRLGLERADYLKL
;
A
#
# COMPACT_ATOMS: atom_id res chain seq x y z
N MET A 1 -12.61 -15.14 26.91
CA MET A 1 -13.39 -14.20 26.06
C MET A 1 -13.56 -12.79 26.66
N ALA A 2 -13.90 -12.61 27.95
CA ALA A 2 -14.15 -11.28 28.55
C ALA A 2 -12.96 -10.30 28.46
N ARG A 3 -11.73 -10.77 28.68
CA ARG A 3 -10.50 -9.94 28.57
C ARG A 3 -10.25 -9.38 27.17
N ARG A 4 -10.60 -10.13 26.10
CA ARG A 4 -10.44 -9.69 24.70
C ARG A 4 -11.40 -8.55 24.38
N ARG A 5 -12.68 -8.69 24.79
CA ARG A 5 -13.70 -7.65 24.60
C ARG A 5 -13.37 -6.37 25.36
N LEU A 6 -12.89 -6.47 26.59
CA LEU A 6 -12.42 -5.32 27.37
C LEU A 6 -11.26 -4.60 26.68
N ARG A 7 -10.25 -5.34 26.19
CA ARG A 7 -9.12 -4.74 25.45
C ARG A 7 -9.57 -4.04 24.16
N GLN A 8 -10.49 -4.66 23.40
CA GLN A 8 -11.05 -4.04 22.20
C GLN A 8 -11.87 -2.78 22.50
N ALA A 9 -12.65 -2.79 23.59
CA ALA A 9 -13.39 -1.61 24.02
C ALA A 9 -12.46 -0.47 24.48
N THR A 10 -11.39 -0.79 25.20
CA THR A 10 -10.35 0.18 25.58
C THR A 10 -9.63 0.72 24.35
N ALA A 11 -9.24 -0.14 23.40
CA ALA A 11 -8.58 0.28 22.16
C ALA A 11 -9.45 1.27 21.37
N ARG A 12 -10.74 0.95 21.17
CA ARG A 12 -11.70 1.85 20.51
C ARG A 12 -11.85 3.18 21.23
N ARG A 13 -11.89 3.19 22.57
CA ARG A 13 -11.92 4.43 23.36
C ARG A 13 -10.67 5.30 23.21
N LEU A 14 -9.52 4.68 22.91
CA LEU A 14 -8.27 5.38 22.61
C LEU A 14 -8.16 5.79 21.13
N GLY A 15 -9.20 5.51 20.33
CA GLY A 15 -9.21 5.73 18.89
C GLY A 15 -8.31 4.75 18.14
N ILE A 16 -8.03 3.56 18.68
CA ILE A 16 -7.28 2.51 17.99
C ILE A 16 -8.29 1.59 17.29
N HIS A 17 -8.18 1.51 15.97
CA HIS A 17 -9.04 0.72 15.11
C HIS A 17 -8.22 -0.33 14.37
N GLU A 18 -8.88 -1.43 14.03
CA GLU A 18 -8.36 -2.52 13.21
C GLU A 18 -9.33 -2.69 12.04
N ASN A 19 -8.82 -2.74 10.81
CA ASN A 19 -9.65 -3.04 9.65
C ASN A 19 -9.64 -4.56 9.33
N ALA A 20 -10.38 -4.95 8.28
CA ALA A 20 -10.47 -6.36 7.87
C ALA A 20 -9.12 -6.95 7.41
N GLN A 21 -8.18 -6.10 7.01
CA GLN A 21 -6.84 -6.44 6.57
C GLN A 21 -5.82 -6.47 7.73
N ASN A 22 -6.27 -6.48 8.99
CA ASN A 22 -5.44 -6.47 10.21
C ASN A 22 -4.50 -5.25 10.32
N CYS A 23 -4.84 -4.14 9.65
CA CYS A 23 -4.11 -2.88 9.79
C CYS A 23 -4.62 -2.12 11.01
N LEU A 24 -3.70 -1.74 11.90
CA LEU A 24 -4.00 -0.95 13.09
C LEU A 24 -3.76 0.53 12.81
N TYR A 25 -4.75 1.36 13.07
CA TYR A 25 -4.63 2.80 12.86
C TYR A 25 -5.26 3.59 14.01
N LEU A 26 -4.78 4.83 14.17
CA LEU A 26 -5.37 5.79 15.08
C LEU A 26 -6.39 6.63 14.32
N ASP A 27 -7.64 6.67 14.78
CA ASP A 27 -8.72 7.47 14.21
C ASP A 27 -8.53 8.96 14.53
N ARG A 28 -7.56 9.55 13.82
CA ARG A 28 -7.13 10.95 13.97
C ARG A 28 -6.93 11.60 12.60
N PHE A 29 -7.55 11.04 11.57
CA PHE A 29 -7.46 11.56 10.22
C PHE A 29 -8.33 12.79 10.06
N SER A 30 -7.87 13.69 9.20
CA SER A 30 -8.62 14.86 8.75
C SER A 30 -8.89 14.74 7.25
N PRO A 31 -9.81 15.51 6.66
CA PRO A 31 -10.03 15.50 5.22
C PRO A 31 -8.78 15.83 4.37
N THR A 32 -7.76 16.43 4.96
CA THR A 32 -6.48 16.71 4.30
C THR A 32 -5.41 15.66 4.57
N SER A 33 -5.72 14.62 5.34
CA SER A 33 -4.77 13.57 5.66
C SER A 33 -4.46 12.72 4.44
N THR A 34 -3.20 12.32 4.33
CA THR A 34 -2.69 11.52 3.22
C THR A 34 -2.21 10.16 3.69
N ILE A 35 -2.50 9.14 2.90
CA ILE A 35 -2.01 7.79 3.17
C ILE A 35 -1.14 7.29 2.01
N ILE A 36 -0.11 6.53 2.34
CA ILE A 36 0.72 5.80 1.37
C ILE A 36 0.53 4.31 1.65
N ASP A 37 0.11 3.57 0.63
CA ASP A 37 -0.15 2.14 0.66
C ASP A 37 0.84 1.42 -0.25
N VAL A 38 1.95 0.96 0.33
CA VAL A 38 3.00 0.23 -0.40
C VAL A 38 2.61 -1.25 -0.50
N GLY A 39 2.76 -1.81 -1.69
CA GLY A 39 2.31 -3.18 -1.99
C GLY A 39 0.80 -3.29 -1.87
N CYS A 40 0.08 -2.40 -2.56
CA CYS A 40 -1.37 -2.30 -2.46
C CYS A 40 -2.15 -3.42 -3.20
N ALA A 41 -1.46 -4.32 -3.91
CA ALA A 41 -2.08 -5.34 -4.76
C ALA A 41 -2.93 -4.73 -5.89
N ASP A 42 -3.72 -5.53 -6.59
CA ASP A 42 -4.57 -5.09 -7.71
C ASP A 42 -5.87 -4.41 -7.29
N ASP A 43 -6.35 -4.66 -6.06
CA ASP A 43 -7.59 -4.11 -5.53
C ASP A 43 -7.42 -2.85 -4.65
N ALA A 44 -6.21 -2.60 -4.14
CA ALA A 44 -5.89 -1.53 -3.18
C ALA A 44 -6.90 -1.44 -2.03
N ASP A 45 -7.30 -2.60 -1.50
CA ASP A 45 -8.37 -2.77 -0.52
C ASP A 45 -8.24 -1.85 0.72
N PHE A 46 -7.01 -1.66 1.22
CA PHE A 46 -6.74 -0.74 2.32
C PHE A 46 -7.00 0.72 1.93
N SER A 47 -6.46 1.14 0.78
CA SER A 47 -6.67 2.48 0.23
C SER A 47 -8.15 2.77 0.02
N ARG A 48 -8.91 1.82 -0.55
CA ARG A 48 -10.35 1.94 -0.77
C ARG A 48 -11.09 2.14 0.55
N PHE A 49 -10.83 1.28 1.54
CA PHE A 49 -11.44 1.40 2.86
C PHE A 49 -11.22 2.79 3.47
N MET A 50 -9.99 3.31 3.42
CA MET A 50 -9.66 4.61 3.99
C MET A 50 -10.31 5.77 3.22
N ILE A 51 -10.41 5.68 1.89
CA ILE A 51 -11.11 6.67 1.06
C ILE A 51 -12.61 6.64 1.36
N GLU A 52 -13.24 5.46 1.37
CA GLU A 52 -14.68 5.31 1.59
C GLU A 52 -15.10 5.71 3.01
N ALA A 53 -14.30 5.38 4.02
CA ALA A 53 -14.63 5.67 5.42
C ALA A 53 -14.33 7.11 5.83
N TYR A 54 -13.33 7.77 5.22
CA TYR A 54 -12.81 9.05 5.71
C TYR A 54 -12.63 10.13 4.62
N GLY A 55 -12.82 9.80 3.34
CA GLY A 55 -12.64 10.72 2.22
C GLY A 55 -11.18 11.12 1.97
N LEU A 56 -10.21 10.30 2.39
CA LEU A 56 -8.79 10.66 2.33
C LEU A 56 -8.23 10.65 0.91
N ARG A 57 -7.04 11.24 0.75
CA ARG A 57 -6.20 11.02 -0.42
C ARG A 57 -5.25 9.85 -0.16
N SER A 58 -5.20 8.89 -1.07
CA SER A 58 -4.34 7.72 -1.01
C SER A 58 -3.42 7.61 -2.22
N PHE A 59 -2.18 7.19 -1.97
CA PHE A 59 -1.22 6.82 -2.99
C PHE A 59 -0.95 5.31 -2.90
N GLY A 60 -1.44 4.55 -3.87
CA GLY A 60 -1.17 3.13 -4.01
C GLY A 60 0.15 2.92 -4.75
N VAL A 61 1.14 2.36 -4.07
CA VAL A 61 2.50 2.19 -4.60
C VAL A 61 2.75 0.71 -4.85
N ASP A 62 2.79 0.31 -6.11
CA ASP A 62 3.00 -1.10 -6.49
C ASP A 62 3.75 -1.20 -7.83
N PRO A 63 4.88 -1.94 -7.90
CA PRO A 63 5.64 -2.10 -9.14
C PRO A 63 5.12 -3.24 -10.04
N THR A 64 4.17 -4.05 -9.58
CA THR A 64 3.70 -5.27 -10.25
C THR A 64 2.92 -4.93 -11.52
N ARG A 65 3.41 -5.40 -12.68
CA ARG A 65 2.80 -5.12 -13.99
C ARG A 65 1.39 -5.67 -14.11
N LYS A 66 1.09 -6.83 -13.50
CA LYS A 66 -0.26 -7.41 -13.51
C LYS A 66 -1.29 -6.51 -12.82
N HIS A 67 -0.89 -5.80 -11.77
CA HIS A 67 -1.78 -4.92 -11.01
C HIS A 67 -2.08 -3.63 -11.77
N ALA A 68 -1.19 -3.20 -12.67
CA ALA A 68 -1.24 -1.87 -13.28
C ALA A 68 -2.59 -1.55 -13.97
N SER A 69 -3.19 -2.50 -14.68
CA SER A 69 -4.49 -2.29 -15.34
C SER A 69 -5.61 -2.03 -14.33
N ALA A 70 -5.70 -2.88 -13.30
CA ALA A 70 -6.71 -2.77 -12.24
C ALA A 70 -6.52 -1.48 -11.42
N LEU A 71 -5.29 -1.16 -11.06
CA LEU A 71 -4.96 0.05 -10.31
C LEU A 71 -5.23 1.34 -11.09
N ARG A 72 -5.01 1.35 -12.41
CA ARG A 72 -5.41 2.48 -13.26
C ARG A 72 -6.93 2.63 -13.37
N ALA A 73 -7.65 1.50 -13.48
CA ALA A 73 -9.11 1.53 -13.46
C ALA A 73 -9.65 2.06 -12.13
N LEU A 74 -9.02 1.67 -11.02
CA LEU A 74 -9.36 2.15 -9.69
C LEU A 74 -9.07 3.65 -9.50
N GLU A 75 -7.91 4.12 -9.97
CA GLU A 75 -7.54 5.55 -10.01
C GLU A 75 -8.58 6.37 -10.76
N ALA A 76 -9.07 5.87 -11.91
CA ALA A 76 -10.12 6.52 -12.66
C ALA A 76 -11.48 6.50 -11.92
N SER A 77 -11.79 5.45 -11.16
CA SER A 77 -13.08 5.33 -10.47
C SER A 77 -13.20 6.10 -9.16
N LEU A 78 -12.08 6.48 -8.54
CA LEU A 78 -12.04 7.14 -7.23
C LEU A 78 -11.84 8.65 -7.31
N GLU A 79 -12.18 9.28 -8.44
CA GLU A 79 -12.33 10.73 -8.60
C GLU A 79 -11.17 11.60 -8.05
N GLY A 80 -9.93 11.10 -8.11
CA GLY A 80 -8.73 11.80 -7.66
C GLY A 80 -8.35 11.59 -6.18
N ASN A 81 -9.15 10.81 -5.43
CA ASN A 81 -8.81 10.38 -4.07
C ASN A 81 -7.79 9.24 -4.05
N PHE A 82 -7.64 8.50 -5.14
CA PHE A 82 -6.61 7.48 -5.29
C PHE A 82 -5.67 7.84 -6.44
N GLN A 83 -4.37 7.67 -6.22
CA GLN A 83 -3.35 7.81 -7.24
C GLN A 83 -2.46 6.58 -7.28
N TYR A 84 -2.32 5.97 -8.47
CA TYR A 84 -1.46 4.83 -8.68
C TYR A 84 -0.03 5.27 -9.03
N VAL A 85 0.92 4.77 -8.26
CA VAL A 85 2.36 5.07 -8.38
C VAL A 85 3.12 3.78 -8.73
N PRO A 86 3.47 3.55 -10.01
CA PRO A 86 4.05 2.30 -10.50
C PRO A 86 5.56 2.19 -10.20
N LEU A 87 5.94 2.11 -8.93
CA LEU A 87 7.33 2.04 -8.50
C LEU A 87 7.51 1.13 -7.27
N ALA A 88 8.75 0.78 -6.96
CA ALA A 88 9.11 0.02 -5.78
C ALA A 88 9.71 0.93 -4.68
N VAL A 89 9.32 0.72 -3.43
CA VAL A 89 9.98 1.36 -2.28
C VAL A 89 11.13 0.46 -1.81
N SER A 90 12.35 1.00 -1.76
CA SER A 90 13.55 0.30 -1.28
C SER A 90 14.49 1.25 -0.52
N ASP A 91 15.69 0.80 -0.19
CA ASP A 91 16.77 1.60 0.40
C ASP A 91 17.58 2.38 -0.65
N THR A 92 17.29 2.22 -1.95
CA THR A 92 18.02 2.85 -3.05
C THR A 92 17.10 3.59 -4.02
N VAL A 93 17.65 4.64 -4.65
CA VAL A 93 17.01 5.36 -5.76
C VAL A 93 17.65 4.92 -7.06
N GLY A 94 16.85 4.51 -8.04
CA GLY A 94 17.35 4.06 -9.34
C GLY A 94 16.47 2.99 -9.95
N GLN A 95 17.07 2.04 -10.66
CA GLN A 95 16.36 0.85 -11.13
C GLN A 95 16.84 -0.39 -10.40
N ILE A 96 15.90 -1.23 -10.01
CA ILE A 96 16.16 -2.52 -9.36
C ILE A 96 15.42 -3.62 -10.10
N THR A 97 15.96 -4.84 -10.03
CA THR A 97 15.29 -6.01 -10.59
C THR A 97 14.13 -6.41 -9.67
N PHE A 98 12.92 -6.39 -10.22
CA PHE A 98 11.74 -6.95 -9.57
C PHE A 98 11.40 -8.29 -10.24
N SER A 99 11.17 -9.31 -9.43
CA SER A 99 10.78 -10.63 -9.89
C SER A 99 9.30 -10.83 -9.61
N GLU A 100 8.50 -10.88 -10.66
CA GLU A 100 7.06 -11.12 -10.60
C GLU A 100 6.76 -12.61 -10.78
N SER A 101 6.06 -13.22 -9.83
CA SER A 101 5.62 -14.61 -9.97
C SER A 101 4.63 -14.73 -11.13
N VAL A 102 4.71 -15.78 -11.95
CA VAL A 102 3.68 -16.04 -12.98
C VAL A 102 2.36 -16.49 -12.34
N HIS A 103 2.42 -17.28 -11.27
CA HIS A 103 1.26 -17.96 -10.69
C HIS A 103 0.69 -17.31 -9.42
N HIS A 104 1.45 -16.42 -8.77
CA HIS A 104 0.99 -15.70 -7.59
C HIS A 104 0.59 -14.26 -7.93
N VAL A 105 -0.14 -13.66 -6.97
CA VAL A 105 -0.69 -12.30 -7.08
C VAL A 105 0.43 -11.29 -7.29
N SER A 106 1.49 -11.33 -6.47
CA SER A 106 2.56 -10.33 -6.50
C SER A 106 3.95 -10.92 -6.71
N GLY A 107 4.88 -10.03 -7.08
CA GLY A 107 6.31 -10.28 -7.11
C GLY A 107 7.05 -9.93 -5.83
N SER A 108 8.38 -9.97 -5.88
CA SER A 108 9.26 -9.52 -4.80
C SER A 108 10.55 -8.94 -5.36
N LEU A 109 11.15 -8.03 -4.59
CA LEU A 109 12.54 -7.59 -4.75
C LEU A 109 13.54 -8.62 -4.21
N CYS A 110 13.08 -9.56 -3.38
CA CYS A 110 13.92 -10.58 -2.77
C CYS A 110 13.75 -11.89 -3.55
N PRO A 111 14.77 -12.38 -4.28
CA PRO A 111 14.66 -13.60 -5.06
C PRO A 111 14.31 -14.85 -4.23
N SER A 112 14.67 -14.86 -2.94
CA SER A 112 14.35 -15.93 -2.00
C SER A 112 12.96 -15.80 -1.35
N HIS A 113 12.13 -14.84 -1.77
CA HIS A 113 10.80 -14.66 -1.23
C HIS A 113 9.90 -15.86 -1.54
N ARG A 114 8.98 -16.21 -0.61
CA ARG A 114 8.10 -17.39 -0.73
C ARG A 114 7.30 -17.42 -2.03
N ASN A 115 6.91 -16.26 -2.55
CA ASN A 115 6.16 -16.13 -3.80
C ASN A 115 6.98 -16.48 -5.06
N LEU A 116 8.31 -16.57 -4.95
CA LEU A 116 9.24 -16.91 -6.03
C LEU A 116 9.91 -18.27 -5.84
N ALA A 117 9.84 -18.83 -4.63
CA ALA A 117 10.53 -20.07 -4.27
C ALA A 117 10.01 -21.34 -4.98
N SER A 118 8.83 -21.29 -5.61
CA SER A 118 8.12 -22.49 -6.08
C SER A 118 7.68 -22.46 -7.55
N GLY A 119 8.06 -21.49 -8.37
CA GLY A 119 7.59 -21.45 -9.75
C GLY A 119 8.23 -20.42 -10.66
N ASP A 120 7.74 -20.39 -11.89
CA ASP A 120 8.19 -19.48 -12.93
C ASP A 120 7.99 -18.01 -12.50
N SER A 121 8.98 -17.18 -12.80
CA SER A 121 8.92 -15.74 -12.56
C SER A 121 9.45 -14.98 -13.76
N VAL A 122 8.89 -13.80 -13.97
CA VAL A 122 9.39 -12.83 -14.95
C VAL A 122 10.10 -11.74 -14.18
N SER A 123 11.37 -11.54 -14.48
CA SER A 123 12.17 -10.47 -13.88
C SER A 123 12.29 -9.30 -14.83
N TYR A 124 12.07 -8.09 -14.34
CA TYR A 124 12.19 -6.87 -15.12
C TYR A 124 12.66 -5.71 -14.25
N PRO A 125 13.31 -4.70 -14.84
CA PRO A 125 13.69 -3.51 -14.10
C PRO A 125 12.44 -2.68 -13.75
N VAL A 126 12.41 -2.17 -12.53
CA VAL A 126 11.42 -1.20 -12.05
C VAL A 126 12.13 -0.02 -11.41
N ASP A 127 11.49 1.15 -11.50
CA ASP A 127 11.96 2.31 -10.76
C ASP A 127 11.82 2.05 -9.27
N SER A 128 12.85 2.43 -8.52
CA SER A 128 12.84 2.38 -7.07
C SER A 128 13.25 3.70 -6.44
N VAL A 129 12.67 3.95 -5.28
CA VAL A 129 12.88 5.14 -4.47
C VAL A 129 12.96 4.78 -2.99
N THR A 130 13.65 5.60 -2.22
CA THR A 130 13.50 5.62 -0.76
C THR A 130 12.17 6.25 -0.36
N LEU A 131 11.73 6.03 0.89
CA LEU A 131 10.51 6.69 1.40
C LEU A 131 10.61 8.22 1.34
N GLY A 132 11.79 8.79 1.62
CA GLY A 132 12.01 10.24 1.52
C GLY A 132 11.90 10.76 0.08
N GLU A 133 12.45 10.01 -0.88
CA GLU A 133 12.33 10.34 -2.30
C GLU A 133 10.88 10.17 -2.81
N LEU A 134 10.14 9.16 -2.31
CA LEU A 134 8.71 9.00 -2.60
C LEU A 134 7.92 10.24 -2.14
N LEU A 135 8.08 10.65 -0.89
CA LEU A 135 7.41 11.85 -0.35
C LEU A 135 7.72 13.09 -1.20
N ARG A 136 8.99 13.28 -1.56
CA ARG A 136 9.43 14.39 -2.42
C ARG A 136 8.75 14.36 -3.81
N ARG A 137 8.67 13.17 -4.45
CA ARG A 137 8.02 13.01 -5.77
C ARG A 137 6.51 13.24 -5.71
N LEU A 138 5.87 12.89 -4.59
CA LEU A 138 4.45 13.11 -4.36
C LEU A 138 4.13 14.56 -3.91
N GLY A 139 5.15 15.38 -3.67
CA GLY A 139 4.98 16.75 -3.16
C GLY A 139 4.46 16.78 -1.72
N LEU A 140 4.79 15.77 -0.91
CA LEU A 140 4.35 15.62 0.47
C LEU A 140 5.51 15.92 1.42
N GLU A 141 5.22 16.67 2.49
CA GLU A 141 6.17 16.82 3.61
C GLU A 141 6.17 15.57 4.52
N ARG A 142 5.02 14.90 4.62
CA ARG A 142 4.81 13.67 5.40
C ARG A 142 3.62 12.89 4.87
N ALA A 143 3.55 11.61 5.23
CA ALA A 143 2.31 10.82 5.17
C ALA A 143 1.71 10.74 6.57
N ASP A 144 0.38 10.86 6.69
CA ASP A 144 -0.30 10.70 7.99
C ASP A 144 -0.51 9.21 8.31
N TYR A 145 -0.45 8.34 7.31
CA TYR A 145 -0.35 6.89 7.48
C TYR A 145 0.52 6.25 6.39
N LEU A 146 1.35 5.28 6.78
CA LEU A 146 2.16 4.48 5.89
C LEU A 146 1.86 3.00 6.15
N LYS A 147 1.33 2.31 5.13
CA LYS A 147 1.25 0.85 5.07
C LYS A 147 2.41 0.31 4.24
N LEU A 148 3.08 -0.73 4.75
CA LEU A 148 4.17 -1.46 4.11
C LEU A 148 3.84 -2.95 4.05
#